data_AF-A0A847WZW4-F1
#
_entry.id   AF-A0A847WZW4-F1
#
_cell.length_a   1.000
_cell.length_b   1.000
_cell.length_c   1.000
_cell.angle_alpha   90.00
_cell.angle_beta   90.00
_cell.angle_gamma   90.00
#
_symmetry.space_group_name_H-M   'P 1'
#
loop_
_entity.id
_entity.type
_entity.pdbx_description
1 polymer ?
#
loop_
_entity_poly.entity_id
_entity_poly.type
_entity_poly.pdbx_seq_one_letter_code
_entity_poly.pdbx_strand_id
1 'polypeptide(L)' 'RNGISISRSAPLVEVVDTTGAGDAFAAGFVASLMQSESHEVCLEAGIAGGARAVQFVGGQPG' A
#
# COMPACT_ATOMS: atom_id res chain seq x y z
N ARG A 1 -14.17 -21.55 -5.75
CA ARG A 1 -13.15 -20.66 -6.35
C ARG A 1 -11.91 -20.76 -5.45
N ASN A 2 -10.81 -21.30 -5.95
CA ASN A 2 -9.58 -21.51 -5.16
C ASN A 2 -8.78 -20.21 -5.13
N GLY A 3 -9.17 -19.29 -4.24
CA GLY A 3 -8.46 -18.05 -4.01
C GLY A 3 -7.38 -18.21 -2.94
N ILE A 4 -6.35 -17.39 -3.01
CA ILE A 4 -5.37 -17.20 -1.93
C ILE A 4 -5.92 -16.09 -1.02
N SER A 5 -5.82 -16.28 0.30
CA SER A 5 -6.15 -15.28 1.31
C SER A 5 -4.91 -15.01 2.15
N ILE A 6 -4.43 -13.77 2.12
CA ILE A 6 -3.28 -13.30 2.90
C ILE A 6 -3.65 -12.01 3.62
N SER A 7 -3.10 -11.83 4.82
CA SER A 7 -3.29 -10.64 5.63
C SER A 7 -1.98 -10.22 6.28
N ARG A 8 -1.79 -8.91 6.41
CA ARG A 8 -0.62 -8.27 7.02
C ARG A 8 -1.08 -7.03 7.79
N SER A 9 -0.46 -6.78 8.93
CA SER A 9 -0.70 -5.57 9.71
C SER A 9 -0.05 -4.37 9.03
N ALA A 10 -0.75 -3.24 9.04
CA ALA A 10 -0.15 -1.96 8.68
C ALA A 10 0.72 -1.43 9.84
N PRO A 11 1.81 -0.71 9.56
CA PRO A 11 2.60 -0.06 10.60
C PRO A 11 1.79 1.07 11.26
N LEU A 12 2.04 1.30 12.56
CA LEU A 12 1.54 2.48 13.24
C LEU A 12 2.34 3.70 12.81
N VAL A 13 1.66 4.70 12.26
CA VAL A 13 2.23 5.96 11.78
C VAL A 13 1.38 7.13 12.26
N GLU A 14 1.97 8.31 12.33
CA GLU A 14 1.22 9.54 12.56
C GLU A 14 0.38 9.86 11.33
N VAL A 15 -0.94 10.01 11.51
CA VAL A 15 -1.86 10.28 10.40
C VAL A 15 -2.11 11.77 10.31
N VAL A 16 -1.78 12.35 9.15
CA VAL A 16 -1.99 13.76 8.83
C VAL A 16 -3.24 13.94 7.94
N ASP A 17 -3.33 13.18 6.85
CA ASP A 17 -4.45 13.20 5.90
C ASP A 17 -4.55 11.83 5.23
N THR A 18 -5.75 11.26 5.10
CA THR A 18 -5.92 9.91 4.52
C THR A 18 -6.15 9.91 3.00
N THR A 19 -6.28 11.10 2.40
CA THR A 19 -6.51 11.27 0.97
C THR A 19 -5.38 10.60 0.16
N GLY A 20 -5.72 9.80 -0.84
CA GLY A 20 -4.74 9.12 -1.71
C GLY A 20 -4.07 7.87 -1.10
N ALA A 21 -4.34 7.50 0.16
CA ALA A 21 -3.73 6.32 0.77
C ALA A 21 -4.09 5.01 0.04
N GLY A 22 -5.33 4.88 -0.43
CA GLY A 22 -5.77 3.74 -1.24
C GLY A 22 -5.10 3.68 -2.61
N ASP A 23 -4.91 4.84 -3.25
CA ASP A 23 -4.24 4.93 -4.55
C ASP A 23 -2.75 4.57 -4.42
N ALA A 24 -2.09 5.08 -3.37
CA ALA A 24 -0.70 4.74 -3.07
C ALA A 24 -0.54 3.24 -2.73
N PHE A 25 -1.51 2.65 -2.04
CA PHE A 25 -1.55 1.20 -1.81
C PHE A 25 -1.65 0.42 -3.12
N ALA A 26 -2.63 0.77 -3.97
CA ALA A 26 -2.84 0.09 -5.24
C ALA A 26 -1.62 0.25 -6.16
N ALA A 27 -1.01 1.43 -6.21
CA ALA A 27 0.20 1.70 -6.97
C ALA A 27 1.37 0.83 -6.50
N GLY A 28 1.63 0.76 -5.18
CA GLY A 28 2.70 -0.07 -4.62
C GLY A 28 2.49 -1.57 -4.88
N PHE A 29 1.25 -2.04 -4.74
CA PHE A 29 0.89 -3.43 -5.03
C PHE A 29 1.08 -3.77 -6.51
N VAL A 30 0.49 -2.97 -7.42
CA VAL A 30 0.55 -3.22 -8.86
C VAL A 30 1.98 -3.09 -9.39
N ALA A 31 2.76 -2.13 -8.91
CA ALA A 31 4.17 -1.99 -9.30
C ALA A 31 5.02 -3.21 -8.93
N SER A 32 4.78 -3.81 -7.76
CA SER A 32 5.48 -5.03 -7.34
C SER A 32 4.98 -6.25 -8.12
N LEU A 33 3.67 -6.32 -8.40
CA LEU A 33 3.10 -7.38 -9.22
C LEU A 33 3.67 -7.37 -10.64
N MET A 34 3.86 -6.19 -11.23
CA MET A 34 4.50 -6.02 -12.55
C MET A 34 5.96 -6.49 -12.57
N GLN A 35 6.62 -6.54 -11.40
CA GLN A 35 7.96 -7.10 -11.22
C GLN A 35 7.96 -8.61 -10.97
N SER A 36 6.78 -9.27 -11.06
CA SER A 36 6.60 -10.71 -10.77
C SER A 36 6.92 -11.10 -9.33
N GLU A 37 6.78 -10.16 -8.39
CA GLU A 37 6.95 -10.42 -6.97
C GLU A 37 5.84 -11.31 -6.39
N SER A 38 6.07 -11.91 -5.22
CA SER A 38 5.04 -12.71 -4.54
C SER A 38 3.87 -11.84 -4.06
N HIS A 39 2.69 -12.44 -3.85
CA HIS A 39 1.52 -11.72 -3.37
C HIS A 39 1.76 -11.07 -1.98
N GLU A 40 2.59 -11.71 -1.13
CA GLU A 40 3.02 -11.17 0.16
C GLU A 40 3.85 -9.90 -0.02
N VAL A 41 4.85 -9.92 -0.91
CA VAL A 41 5.69 -8.75 -1.22
C VAL A 41 4.84 -7.62 -1.82
N CYS A 42 3.92 -7.95 -2.72
CA CYS A 42 2.98 -6.97 -3.27
C CYS A 42 2.10 -6.33 -2.18
N LEU A 43 1.59 -7.14 -1.25
CA LEU A 43 0.80 -6.65 -0.11
C LEU A 43 1.62 -5.72 0.79
N GLU A 44 2.86 -6.07 1.09
CA GLU A 44 3.77 -5.25 1.90
C GLU A 44 4.12 -3.92 1.20
N ALA A 45 4.36 -3.94 -0.11
CA ALA A 45 4.60 -2.73 -0.89
C ALA A 45 3.38 -1.80 -0.91
N GLY A 46 2.18 -2.34 -1.06
CA GLY A 46 0.94 -1.57 -0.95
C GLY A 46 0.76 -0.95 0.43
N ILE A 47 0.98 -1.74 1.50
CA ILE A 47 0.92 -1.24 2.89
C ILE A 47 1.90 -0.09 3.10
N ALA A 48 3.14 -0.23 2.60
CA ALA A 48 4.15 0.82 2.71
C ALA A 48 3.75 2.10 1.96
N GLY A 49 3.18 1.97 0.75
CA GLY A 49 2.68 3.10 -0.03
C GLY A 49 1.55 3.85 0.69
N GLY A 50 0.54 3.14 1.16
CA GLY A 50 -0.58 3.73 1.91
C GLY A 50 -0.13 4.35 3.23
N ALA A 51 0.71 3.66 4.00
CA ALA A 51 1.23 4.17 5.27
C ALA A 51 2.11 5.41 5.09
N ARG A 52 2.84 5.52 3.98
CA ARG A 52 3.59 6.74 3.65
C ARG A 52 2.64 7.87 3.24
N ALA A 53 1.64 7.60 2.42
CA ALA A 53 0.71 8.61 1.93
C ALA A 53 -0.03 9.31 3.08
N VAL A 54 -0.46 8.55 4.11
CA VAL A 54 -1.21 9.14 5.23
C VAL A 54 -0.43 10.16 6.08
N GLN A 55 0.90 10.22 5.91
CA GLN A 55 1.80 11.10 6.65
C GLN A 55 1.99 12.48 5.98
N PHE A 56 1.35 12.73 4.83
CA PHE A 56 1.46 13.99 4.08
C PHE A 56 0.06 14.51 3.72
N VAL A 57 -0.06 15.83 3.53
CA VAL A 57 -1.33 16.46 3.10
C VAL A 57 -1.55 16.23 1.60
N GLY A 58 -2.74 15.76 1.22
CA GLY A 58 -3.15 15.59 -0.18
C GLY A 58 -2.87 14.20 -0.79
N GLY A 59 -3.38 13.98 -2.00
CA GLY A 59 -3.37 12.66 -2.67
C GLY A 59 -2.03 12.20 -3.27
N GLN A 60 -0.99 13.02 -3.20
CA GLN A 60 0.38 12.67 -3.57
C GLN A 60 1.34 13.43 -2.65
N PRO A 61 2.36 12.79 -2.04
CA PRO A 61 3.54 13.51 -1.62
C PRO A 61 4.19 14.10 -2.88
N GLY A 62 4.54 15.39 -2.83
CA GLY A 62 5.19 16.10 -3.94
C GLY A 62 6.44 15.42 -4.46
#